data_AF-A0A8H5G8R3-F1
#
_entry.id   AF-A0A8H5G8R3-F1
#
_cell.length_a   1.000
_cell.length_b   1.000
_cell.length_c   1.000
_cell.angle_alpha   90.00
_cell.angle_beta   90.00
_cell.angle_gamma   90.00
#
_symmetry.space_group_name_H-M   'P 1'
#
loop_
_entity.id
_entity.type
_entity.pdbx_description
1 polymer ?
#
loop_
_entity_poly.entity_id
_entity_poly.type
_entity_poly.pdbx_seq_one_letter_code
_entity_poly.pdbx_strand_id
1 'polypeptide(L)'
;MSGTVAAAYRHFRLPVPSSINPSFPSHDQERALLYLGVLSRHIRTVTQHASQRRNAIMEYQDHWKSIWAWTDALLKHYVFMGEPPAKEGIEFRDRLLGHLNGIITFQSLTGPSGKWDDDQSPSLSFMQSSPTLFSTIIAVWRHAVDANHSSIILLFNLFGVCLESSKADRSLFIRNCKLIVMQPGIVKRLLSYIYMELPCNQEGTLHSLQSAFRIVGFLAKETPAPFPRFFNTRETLACFSWSLKRVASPRRFATLTPHAASHSVEFSKFIVLALLGAFDTHGPAAVALMLRGGILHSMTYASRLIAYDEEDRATPEIKFELTLAQYFANFLVLLPAYLYYRRILDPVLQSLKKQMPGSQSIQKCTSSGSSPGNQRLQSLRGLLQGIEKGAFRKKAIREEFENQGLVICANPECPHQGARLGHKFRRRQCARCQATTYCSEKCQKRDWKAYNHREKCDSVRGGKVHDIVHAQTSSNASENGHLPPPAAERNYQDAYRVHALHREPGGYKDFHYDRRALCHARSGGKEGGAQGL
;
A
#
# COMPACT_ATOMS: atom_id res chain seq x y z
N MET A 1 17.33 8.37 40.04
CA MET A 1 17.17 9.29 38.91
C MET A 1 18.47 10.07 38.72
N SER A 2 18.96 10.24 37.48
CA SER A 2 20.15 11.09 37.27
C SER A 2 19.82 12.56 37.56
N GLY A 3 20.76 13.32 38.13
CA GLY A 3 20.54 14.74 38.46
C GLY A 3 20.02 15.56 37.28
N THR A 4 20.36 15.17 36.05
CA THR A 4 19.93 15.81 34.79
C THR A 4 18.44 15.65 34.51
N VAL A 5 17.84 14.49 34.79
CA VAL A 5 16.40 14.26 34.57
C VAL A 5 15.58 15.06 35.59
N ALA A 6 16.04 15.11 36.85
CA ALA A 6 15.43 15.93 37.89
C ALA A 6 15.46 17.43 37.52
N ALA A 7 16.58 17.88 36.96
CA ALA A 7 16.74 19.26 36.48
C ALA A 7 15.77 19.57 35.32
N ALA A 8 15.59 18.63 34.39
CA ALA A 8 14.64 18.76 33.30
C ALA A 8 13.21 18.96 33.82
N TYR A 9 12.75 18.12 34.76
CA TYR A 9 11.40 18.27 35.34
C TYR A 9 11.23 19.59 36.08
N ARG A 10 12.24 20.04 36.84
CA ARG A 10 12.19 21.35 37.50
C ARG A 10 12.07 22.49 36.49
N HIS A 11 12.76 22.41 35.36
CA HIS A 11 12.69 23.43 34.32
C HIS A 11 11.30 23.51 33.69
N PHE A 12 10.68 22.38 33.35
CA PHE A 12 9.34 22.40 32.74
C PHE A 12 8.24 22.93 33.66
N ARG A 13 8.45 23.02 34.98
CA ARG A 13 7.51 23.69 35.90
C ARG A 13 7.50 25.21 35.74
N LEU A 14 8.51 25.80 35.12
CA LEU A 14 8.52 27.22 34.79
C LEU A 14 7.47 27.51 33.72
N PRO A 15 6.81 28.68 33.75
CA PRO A 15 5.87 29.07 32.71
C PRO A 15 6.59 29.21 31.36
N VAL A 16 5.89 28.87 30.29
CA VAL A 16 6.38 29.11 28.92
C VAL A 16 6.52 30.63 28.72
N PRO A 17 7.64 31.12 28.14
CA PRO A 17 7.81 32.53 27.79
C PRO A 17 6.64 33.02 26.93
N SER A 18 6.12 34.21 27.26
CA SER A 18 5.00 34.83 26.52
C SER A 18 5.34 35.19 25.08
N SER A 19 6.63 35.38 24.77
CA SER A 19 7.14 35.66 23.42
C SER A 19 8.14 34.60 22.98
N ILE A 20 7.87 33.95 21.84
CA ILE A 20 8.80 33.02 21.19
C ILE A 20 9.17 33.61 19.83
N ASN A 21 10.46 33.86 19.62
CA ASN A 21 11.00 34.28 18.34
C ASN A 21 11.46 33.03 17.56
N PRO A 22 10.76 32.61 16.49
CA PRO A 22 11.11 31.41 15.76
C PRO A 22 12.45 31.53 15.00
N SER A 23 12.96 32.75 14.81
CA SER A 23 14.23 32.97 14.11
C SER A 23 15.43 32.77 15.03
N PHE A 24 15.30 33.21 16.29
CA PHE A 24 16.39 33.23 17.26
C PHE A 24 15.91 32.63 18.59
N PRO A 25 16.11 31.32 18.78
CA PRO A 25 15.73 30.66 20.02
C PRO A 25 16.37 31.33 21.23
N SER A 26 15.55 31.67 22.21
CA SER A 26 16.08 32.20 23.48
C SER A 26 16.84 31.11 24.25
N HIS A 27 17.68 31.52 25.19
CA HIS A 27 18.41 30.60 26.07
C HIS A 27 17.46 29.61 26.78
N ASP A 28 16.29 30.07 27.21
CA ASP A 28 15.30 29.21 27.86
C ASP A 28 14.66 28.21 26.90
N GLN A 29 14.44 28.58 25.64
CA GLN A 29 13.93 27.65 24.62
C GLN A 29 14.95 26.59 24.25
N GLU A 30 16.23 26.96 24.09
CA GLU A 30 17.33 26.01 23.86
C GLU A 30 17.48 25.05 25.05
N ARG A 31 17.40 25.57 26.27
CA ARG A 31 17.43 24.76 27.49
C ARG A 31 16.24 23.81 27.57
N ALA A 32 15.03 24.28 27.26
CA ALA A 32 13.84 23.43 27.20
C ALA A 32 14.01 22.32 26.16
N LEU A 33 14.48 22.64 24.96
CA LEU A 33 14.73 21.67 23.89
C LEU A 33 15.78 20.63 24.30
N LEU A 34 16.88 21.06 24.92
CA LEU A 34 17.90 20.17 25.46
C LEU A 34 17.29 19.20 26.48
N TYR A 35 16.47 19.70 27.39
CA TYR A 35 15.79 18.88 28.39
C TYR A 35 14.74 17.94 27.79
N LEU A 36 14.02 18.35 26.73
CA LEU A 36 13.18 17.45 25.94
C LEU A 36 14.01 16.30 25.36
N GLY A 37 15.22 16.59 24.85
CA GLY A 37 16.16 15.59 24.39
C GLY A 37 16.65 14.64 25.50
N VAL A 38 16.94 15.17 26.69
CA VAL A 38 17.31 14.37 27.88
C VAL A 38 16.19 13.43 28.28
N LEU A 39 14.95 13.93 28.38
CA LEU A 39 13.79 13.12 28.74
C LEU A 39 13.53 12.04 27.68
N SER A 40 13.53 12.40 26.39
CA SER A 40 13.40 11.47 25.27
C SER A 40 14.44 10.35 25.32
N ARG A 41 15.72 10.68 25.59
CA ARG A 41 16.78 9.67 25.71
C ARG A 41 16.61 8.80 26.96
N HIS A 42 16.34 9.43 28.11
CA HIS A 42 16.15 8.73 29.38
C HIS A 42 15.04 7.67 29.25
N ILE A 43 13.91 8.09 28.71
CA ILE A 43 12.79 7.22 28.37
C ILE A 43 13.23 6.01 27.55
N ARG A 44 13.93 6.22 26.43
CA ARG A 44 14.36 5.13 25.53
C ARG A 44 15.34 4.18 26.19
N THR A 45 16.19 4.69 27.09
CA THR A 45 17.15 3.86 27.82
C THR A 45 16.50 3.07 28.94
N VAL A 46 15.62 3.70 29.73
CA VAL A 46 15.00 3.09 30.89
C VAL A 46 13.96 2.04 30.50
N THR A 47 13.38 2.12 29.30
CA THR A 47 12.50 1.07 28.77
C THR A 47 13.18 -0.30 28.63
N GLN A 48 14.51 -0.39 28.72
CA GLN A 48 15.24 -1.66 28.73
C GLN A 48 15.15 -2.43 30.06
N HIS A 49 14.79 -1.76 31.17
CA HIS A 49 14.67 -2.38 32.50
C HIS A 49 13.25 -2.25 33.04
N ALA A 50 12.52 -3.37 33.15
CA ALA A 50 11.09 -3.38 33.49
C ALA A 50 10.74 -2.65 34.81
N SER A 51 11.56 -2.80 35.87
CA SER A 51 11.33 -2.17 37.17
C SER A 51 11.56 -0.66 37.14
N GLN A 52 12.61 -0.20 36.45
CA GLN A 52 12.91 1.23 36.31
C GLN A 52 11.93 1.94 35.37
N ARG A 53 11.45 1.21 34.36
CA ARG A 53 10.44 1.66 33.39
C ARG A 53 9.20 2.19 34.08
N ARG A 54 8.63 1.44 35.02
CA ARG A 54 7.40 1.86 35.73
C ARG A 54 7.58 3.20 36.47
N ASN A 55 8.68 3.37 37.18
CA ASN A 55 8.93 4.59 37.95
C ASN A 55 9.13 5.81 37.04
N ALA A 56 9.92 5.64 35.96
CA ALA A 56 10.12 6.71 34.97
C ALA A 56 8.81 7.10 34.27
N ILE A 57 7.89 6.15 34.06
CA ILE A 57 6.55 6.42 33.50
C ILE A 57 5.73 7.29 34.44
N MET A 58 5.59 6.89 35.70
CA MET A 58 4.76 7.65 36.64
C MET A 58 5.29 9.08 36.81
N GLU A 59 6.61 9.23 36.95
CA GLU A 59 7.23 10.55 37.09
C GLU A 59 7.02 11.43 35.84
N TYR A 60 7.10 10.83 34.65
CA TYR A 60 6.81 11.55 33.42
C TYR A 60 5.33 11.95 33.32
N GLN A 61 4.41 11.08 33.74
CA GLN A 61 2.97 11.35 33.77
C GLN A 61 2.65 12.51 34.73
N ASP A 62 3.26 12.53 35.91
CA ASP A 62 3.10 13.59 36.90
C ASP A 62 3.56 14.97 36.38
N HIS A 63 4.50 14.98 35.42
CA HIS A 63 5.03 16.20 34.81
C HIS A 63 4.50 16.48 33.40
N TRP A 64 3.62 15.62 32.88
CA TRP A 64 3.19 15.68 31.49
C TRP A 64 2.54 17.01 31.11
N LYS A 65 1.64 17.55 31.96
CA LYS A 65 0.93 18.80 31.66
C LYS A 65 1.91 19.96 31.37
N SER A 66 2.99 20.04 32.14
CA SER A 66 3.98 21.10 31.99
C SER A 66 4.95 20.84 30.84
N ILE A 67 5.39 19.59 30.66
CA ILE A 67 6.19 19.17 29.49
C ILE A 67 5.43 19.46 28.20
N TRP A 68 4.14 19.13 28.16
CA TRP A 68 3.28 19.34 27.00
C TRP A 68 3.03 20.82 26.73
N ALA A 69 2.80 21.65 27.75
CA ALA A 69 2.63 23.09 27.57
C ALA A 69 3.84 23.71 26.84
N TRP A 70 5.05 23.34 27.26
CA TRP A 70 6.29 23.73 26.57
C TRP A 70 6.36 23.16 25.15
N THR A 71 6.12 21.86 25.00
CA THR A 71 6.19 21.18 23.69
C THR A 71 5.22 21.78 22.67
N ASP A 72 3.97 22.02 23.08
CA ASP A 72 2.92 22.61 22.25
C ASP A 72 3.25 24.05 21.84
N ALA A 73 3.77 24.86 22.75
CA ALA A 73 4.22 26.21 22.43
C ALA A 73 5.38 26.21 21.42
N LEU A 74 6.40 25.37 21.64
CA LEU A 74 7.52 25.25 20.70
C LEU A 74 7.02 24.77 19.33
N LEU A 75 6.13 23.79 19.28
CA LEU A 75 5.52 23.30 18.03
C LEU A 75 4.76 24.39 17.28
N LYS A 76 3.93 25.15 17.98
CA LYS A 76 3.16 26.26 17.38
C LYS A 76 4.08 27.27 16.70
N HIS A 77 5.14 27.70 17.39
CA HIS A 77 6.01 28.76 16.88
C HIS A 77 7.03 28.27 15.85
N TYR A 78 7.62 27.09 16.01
CA TYR A 78 8.69 26.61 15.13
C TYR A 78 8.24 25.70 13.98
N VAL A 79 7.04 25.10 14.08
CA VAL A 79 6.54 24.13 13.09
C VAL A 79 5.28 24.65 12.38
N PHE A 80 4.34 25.25 13.11
CA PHE A 80 3.02 25.57 12.55
C PHE A 80 2.86 27.01 12.03
N MET A 81 3.54 27.99 12.62
CA MET A 81 3.45 29.40 12.21
C MET A 81 4.21 29.74 10.91
N GLY A 82 4.89 28.76 10.30
CA GLY A 82 5.67 28.94 9.09
C GLY A 82 7.08 28.36 9.24
N GLU A 83 7.82 28.36 8.15
CA GLU A 83 9.23 27.98 8.20
C GLU A 83 10.05 29.08 8.89
N PRO A 84 10.88 28.75 9.90
CA PRO A 84 11.78 29.73 10.50
C PRO A 84 12.67 30.37 9.44
N PRO A 85 12.77 31.72 9.38
CA PRO A 85 13.51 32.39 8.31
C PRO A 85 15.03 32.34 8.54
N ALA A 86 15.46 32.14 9.78
CA ALA A 86 16.87 32.06 10.16
C ALA A 86 17.32 30.60 10.34
N LYS A 87 18.61 30.36 10.07
CA LYS A 87 19.23 29.03 10.14
C LYS A 87 19.11 28.42 11.53
N GLU A 88 19.30 29.22 12.57
CA GLU A 88 19.21 28.81 13.98
C GLU A 88 17.81 28.29 14.31
N GLY A 89 16.77 29.00 13.81
CA GLY A 89 15.39 28.56 13.92
C GLY A 89 15.10 27.24 13.20
N ILE A 90 15.68 27.05 12.00
CA ILE A 90 15.55 25.80 11.23
C ILE A 90 16.23 24.65 11.98
N GLU A 91 17.46 24.83 12.47
CA GLU A 91 18.17 23.82 13.26
C GLU A 91 17.45 23.49 14.57
N PHE A 92 16.85 24.50 15.22
CA PHE A 92 16.01 24.30 16.39
C PHE A 92 14.78 23.46 16.07
N ARG A 93 14.06 23.79 14.99
CA ARG A 93 12.89 23.03 14.51
C ARG A 93 13.25 21.57 14.25
N ASP A 94 14.34 21.31 13.54
CA ASP A 94 14.72 19.95 13.16
C ASP A 94 15.12 19.12 14.41
N ARG A 95 15.84 19.73 15.37
CA ARG A 95 16.13 19.12 16.68
C ARG A 95 14.85 18.85 17.48
N LEU A 96 13.91 19.80 17.50
CA LEU A 96 12.60 19.64 18.14
C LEU A 96 11.86 18.44 17.55
N LEU A 97 11.74 18.37 16.23
CA LEU A 97 11.10 17.24 15.53
C LEU A 97 11.79 15.90 15.83
N GLY A 98 13.12 15.89 16.00
CA GLY A 98 13.87 14.70 16.39
C GLY A 98 13.60 14.23 17.83
N HIS A 99 13.38 15.16 18.76
CA HIS A 99 13.09 14.86 20.17
C HIS A 99 11.63 14.47 20.43
N LEU A 100 10.68 15.03 19.66
CA LEU A 100 9.25 14.73 19.78
C LEU A 100 8.93 13.24 19.76
N ASN A 101 9.66 12.45 18.96
CA ASN A 101 9.43 11.02 18.93
C ASN A 101 9.61 10.34 20.29
N GLY A 102 10.68 10.65 21.04
CA GLY A 102 10.87 9.98 22.33
C GLY A 102 9.80 10.38 23.33
N ILE A 103 9.30 11.60 23.24
CA ILE A 103 8.25 12.16 24.09
C ILE A 103 6.89 11.52 23.77
N ILE A 104 6.55 11.39 22.49
CA ILE A 104 5.25 10.90 22.03
C ILE A 104 5.19 9.36 22.07
N THR A 105 6.21 8.67 21.56
CA THR A 105 6.22 7.20 21.47
C THR A 105 6.18 6.55 22.86
N PHE A 106 6.72 7.20 23.88
CA PHE A 106 6.64 6.72 25.26
C PHE A 106 5.22 6.59 25.78
N GLN A 107 4.37 7.57 25.48
CA GLN A 107 2.98 7.56 25.94
C GLN A 107 2.19 6.48 25.23
N SER A 108 2.49 6.22 23.97
CA SER A 108 1.90 5.09 23.23
C SER A 108 2.33 3.71 23.76
N LEU A 109 3.25 3.63 24.72
CA LEU A 109 3.63 2.37 25.35
C LEU A 109 3.13 2.25 26.79
N THR A 110 2.46 3.28 27.34
CA THR A 110 2.30 3.48 28.78
C THR A 110 0.95 4.12 29.08
N GLY A 111 -0.06 3.29 29.29
CA GLY A 111 -1.43 3.76 29.47
C GLY A 111 -1.73 4.28 30.86
N PRO A 112 -2.92 4.88 31.03
CA PRO A 112 -3.27 5.66 32.20
C PRO A 112 -3.49 4.85 33.48
N SER A 113 -3.63 3.52 33.42
CA SER A 113 -3.96 2.72 34.60
C SER A 113 -2.76 2.14 35.36
N GLY A 114 -1.54 2.17 34.81
CA GLY A 114 -0.34 1.58 35.44
C GLY A 114 -0.45 0.06 35.74
N LYS A 115 -1.58 -0.58 35.40
CA LYS A 115 -1.80 -2.01 35.37
C LYS A 115 -1.62 -2.45 33.94
N TRP A 116 -0.49 -3.10 33.68
CA TRP A 116 -0.30 -3.90 32.50
C TRP A 116 -1.06 -5.20 32.76
N ASP A 117 -2.39 -5.17 32.63
CA ASP A 117 -3.09 -6.41 32.34
C ASP A 117 -2.83 -6.67 30.86
N ASP A 118 -2.40 -7.90 30.53
CA ASP A 118 -1.93 -8.31 29.19
C ASP A 118 -2.97 -8.06 28.07
N ASP A 119 -4.21 -7.71 28.41
CA ASP A 119 -5.34 -7.54 27.49
C ASP A 119 -5.72 -6.09 27.12
N GLN A 120 -5.21 -5.05 27.79
CA GLN A 120 -5.60 -3.67 27.47
C GLN A 120 -4.44 -2.86 26.90
N SER A 121 -4.50 -2.58 25.59
CA SER A 121 -3.61 -1.64 24.88
C SER A 121 -3.57 -0.29 25.60
N PRO A 122 -2.51 0.00 26.38
CA PRO A 122 -2.47 1.18 27.25
C PRO A 122 -2.32 2.48 26.43
N SER A 123 -1.88 2.36 25.19
CA SER A 123 -1.38 3.41 24.30
C SER A 123 -2.35 4.56 23.96
N LEU A 124 -3.65 4.34 24.10
CA LEU A 124 -4.64 5.12 23.34
C LEU A 124 -5.70 5.87 24.16
N SER A 125 -6.02 5.39 25.35
CA SER A 125 -6.89 6.11 26.29
C SER A 125 -6.34 7.49 26.65
N PHE A 126 -5.02 7.69 26.53
CA PHE A 126 -4.41 9.00 26.69
C PHE A 126 -4.58 9.92 25.45
N MET A 127 -4.51 9.39 24.22
CA MET A 127 -4.86 10.19 23.03
C MET A 127 -6.34 10.59 23.05
N GLN A 128 -7.20 9.75 23.62
CA GLN A 128 -8.61 10.09 23.86
C GLN A 128 -8.77 11.18 24.93
N SER A 129 -7.93 11.23 25.97
CA SER A 129 -8.02 12.22 27.04
C SER A 129 -7.45 13.59 26.67
N SER A 130 -6.61 13.68 25.63
CA SER A 130 -6.08 14.94 25.10
C SER A 130 -6.29 15.09 23.59
N PRO A 131 -7.50 15.50 23.15
CA PRO A 131 -7.79 15.71 21.73
C PRO A 131 -6.85 16.71 21.04
N THR A 132 -6.40 17.73 21.80
CA THR A 132 -5.47 18.76 21.29
C THR A 132 -4.12 18.15 20.94
N LEU A 133 -3.57 17.28 21.80
CA LEU A 133 -2.33 16.55 21.51
C LEU A 133 -2.42 15.78 20.20
N PHE A 134 -3.49 14.99 20.02
CA PHE A 134 -3.63 14.16 18.84
C PHE A 134 -3.73 15.02 17.56
N SER A 135 -4.48 16.12 17.60
CA SER A 135 -4.54 17.08 16.50
C SER A 135 -3.18 17.73 16.21
N THR A 136 -2.41 18.05 17.25
CA THR A 136 -1.05 18.59 17.16
C THR A 136 -0.11 17.57 16.52
N ILE A 137 -0.13 16.31 16.94
CA ILE A 137 0.70 15.23 16.35
C ILE A 137 0.37 15.05 14.86
N ILE A 138 -0.90 15.07 14.50
CA ILE A 138 -1.35 15.05 13.10
C ILE A 138 -0.78 16.23 12.31
N ALA A 139 -0.81 17.43 12.88
CA ALA A 139 -0.25 18.61 12.25
C ALA A 139 1.28 18.52 12.09
N VAL A 140 1.99 17.99 13.10
CA VAL A 140 3.44 17.73 13.02
C VAL A 140 3.73 16.73 11.92
N TRP A 141 2.97 15.62 11.84
CA TRP A 141 3.17 14.62 10.80
C TRP A 141 2.94 15.20 9.42
N ARG A 142 1.88 15.98 9.24
CA ARG A 142 1.63 16.68 7.99
C ARG A 142 2.82 17.56 7.60
N HIS A 143 3.32 18.38 8.53
CA HIS A 143 4.48 19.22 8.28
C HIS A 143 5.71 18.38 7.91
N ALA A 144 5.96 17.28 8.62
CA ALA A 144 7.07 16.38 8.32
C ALA A 144 6.96 15.73 6.93
N VAL A 145 5.75 15.37 6.50
CA VAL A 145 5.48 14.85 5.15
C VAL A 145 5.72 15.93 4.10
N ASP A 146 5.21 17.14 4.32
CA ASP A 146 5.31 18.26 3.37
C ASP A 146 6.76 18.74 3.22
N ALA A 147 7.52 18.76 4.32
CA ALA A 147 8.95 19.10 4.34
C ALA A 147 9.89 17.93 3.99
N ASN A 148 9.36 16.72 3.76
CA ASN A 148 10.15 15.48 3.59
C ASN A 148 11.20 15.28 4.70
N HIS A 149 10.83 15.63 5.93
CA HIS A 149 11.70 15.59 7.10
C HIS A 149 11.79 14.16 7.66
N SER A 150 12.98 13.75 8.12
CA SER A 150 13.26 12.38 8.58
C SER A 150 12.42 11.94 9.80
N SER A 151 11.87 12.88 10.57
CA SER A 151 10.95 12.60 11.68
C SER A 151 9.65 11.91 11.24
N ILE A 152 9.33 11.91 9.94
CA ILE A 152 8.17 11.22 9.36
C ILE A 152 8.16 9.71 9.70
N ILE A 153 9.34 9.06 9.75
CA ILE A 153 9.53 7.64 10.14
C ILE A 153 8.84 7.35 11.47
N LEU A 154 9.09 8.24 12.40
CA LEU A 154 8.78 8.06 13.80
C LEU A 154 7.28 8.21 14.03
N LEU A 155 6.68 9.16 13.32
CA LEU A 155 5.24 9.38 13.32
C LEU A 155 4.49 8.28 12.59
N PHE A 156 5.10 7.58 11.62
CA PHE A 156 4.51 6.38 11.06
C PHE A 156 4.31 5.29 12.09
N ASN A 157 5.30 5.03 12.94
CA ASN A 157 5.19 3.98 13.95
C ASN A 157 4.04 4.25 14.91
N LEU A 158 3.93 5.50 15.37
CA LEU A 158 2.81 5.93 16.21
C LEU A 158 1.46 5.71 15.53
N PHE A 159 1.32 6.13 14.27
CA PHE A 159 0.06 5.97 13.53
C PHE A 159 -0.22 4.53 13.15
N GLY A 160 0.81 3.71 12.90
CA GLY A 160 0.69 2.28 12.73
C GLY A 160 0.07 1.62 13.96
N VAL A 161 0.54 1.97 15.15
CA VAL A 161 -0.05 1.51 16.43
C VAL A 161 -1.49 1.98 16.57
N CYS A 162 -1.79 3.25 16.23
CA CYS A 162 -3.16 3.76 16.24
C CYS A 162 -4.10 2.95 15.31
N LEU A 163 -3.62 2.53 14.15
CA LEU A 163 -4.41 1.75 13.19
C LEU A 163 -4.66 0.32 13.67
N GLU A 164 -3.73 -0.29 14.39
CA GLU A 164 -3.85 -1.65 14.92
C GLU A 164 -4.71 -1.77 16.18
N SER A 165 -5.09 -0.65 16.76
CA SER A 165 -5.78 -0.60 18.04
C SER A 165 -7.28 -0.91 17.98
N SER A 166 -7.96 -0.67 19.11
CA SER A 166 -9.40 -0.93 19.27
C SER A 166 -10.25 -0.21 18.21
N LYS A 167 -11.47 -0.71 17.96
CA LYS A 167 -12.41 -0.11 17.00
C LYS A 167 -12.69 1.37 17.32
N ALA A 168 -12.77 1.72 18.60
CA ALA A 168 -13.02 3.10 19.06
C ALA A 168 -11.84 4.02 18.72
N ASP A 169 -10.63 3.57 19.02
CA ASP A 169 -9.38 4.29 18.76
C ASP A 169 -9.13 4.51 17.27
N ARG A 170 -9.31 3.45 16.48
CA ARG A 170 -9.25 3.54 15.03
C ARG A 170 -10.28 4.55 14.50
N SER A 171 -11.47 4.60 15.07
CA SER A 171 -12.52 5.55 14.66
C SER A 171 -12.15 6.99 14.99
N LEU A 172 -11.53 7.24 16.15
CA LEU A 172 -11.00 8.55 16.51
C LEU A 172 -9.84 8.96 15.60
N PHE A 173 -8.92 8.03 15.32
CA PHE A 173 -7.84 8.23 14.36
C PHE A 173 -8.40 8.60 12.98
N ILE A 174 -9.35 7.82 12.45
CA ILE A 174 -10.06 8.10 11.19
C ILE A 174 -10.65 9.50 11.21
N ARG A 175 -11.39 9.87 12.26
CA ARG A 175 -12.09 11.15 12.35
C ARG A 175 -11.13 12.33 12.17
N ASN A 176 -9.97 12.31 12.83
CA ASN A 176 -9.01 13.40 12.74
C ASN A 176 -8.15 13.31 11.48
N CYS A 177 -7.82 12.11 11.02
CA CYS A 177 -7.06 11.91 9.78
C CYS A 177 -7.84 12.30 8.53
N LYS A 178 -9.18 12.34 8.55
CA LYS A 178 -9.99 12.82 7.41
C LYS A 178 -9.52 14.17 6.87
N LEU A 179 -9.13 15.11 7.74
CA LEU A 179 -8.60 16.42 7.32
C LEU A 179 -7.29 16.29 6.51
N ILE A 180 -6.49 15.28 6.82
CA ILE A 180 -5.24 14.98 6.13
C ILE A 180 -5.49 14.22 4.83
N VAL A 181 -6.39 13.23 4.86
CA VAL A 181 -6.79 12.39 3.72
C VAL A 181 -7.31 13.25 2.56
N MET A 182 -7.95 14.38 2.86
CA MET A 182 -8.46 15.28 1.82
C MET A 182 -7.37 16.05 1.06
N GLN A 183 -6.10 15.99 1.48
CA GLN A 183 -5.03 16.73 0.81
C GLN A 183 -4.49 16.01 -0.42
N PRO A 184 -4.54 16.65 -1.61
CA PRO A 184 -3.95 16.07 -2.81
C PRO A 184 -2.44 15.87 -2.64
N GLY A 185 -1.97 14.65 -2.94
CA GLY A 185 -0.54 14.37 -3.05
C GLY A 185 0.17 13.90 -1.79
N ILE A 186 -0.49 13.88 -0.62
CA ILE A 186 0.16 13.35 0.60
C ILE A 186 0.63 11.92 0.40
N VAL A 187 -0.22 11.06 -0.16
CA VAL A 187 0.12 9.66 -0.38
C VAL A 187 1.24 9.52 -1.43
N LYS A 188 1.34 10.43 -2.40
CA LYS A 188 2.49 10.48 -3.34
C LYS A 188 3.78 10.80 -2.59
N ARG A 189 3.77 11.79 -1.69
CA ARG A 189 4.93 12.11 -0.83
C ARG A 189 5.31 10.94 0.06
N LEU A 190 4.34 10.24 0.65
CA LEU A 190 4.57 9.01 1.42
C LEU A 190 5.23 7.91 0.59
N LEU A 191 4.79 7.70 -0.64
CA LEU A 191 5.40 6.72 -1.53
C LEU A 191 6.81 7.13 -1.98
N SER A 192 7.04 8.42 -2.24
CA SER A 192 8.39 8.94 -2.50
C SER A 192 9.30 8.70 -1.30
N TYR A 193 8.80 8.95 -0.10
CA TYR A 193 9.52 8.68 1.14
C TYR A 193 9.88 7.21 1.29
N ILE A 194 8.88 6.32 1.18
CA ILE A 194 9.05 4.88 1.18
C ILE A 194 10.15 4.46 0.19
N TYR A 195 10.11 5.00 -1.02
CA TYR A 195 11.07 4.69 -2.07
C TYR A 195 12.50 5.11 -1.71
N MET A 196 12.66 6.29 -1.09
CA MET A 196 13.96 6.81 -0.66
C MET A 196 14.56 6.03 0.52
N GLU A 197 13.72 5.53 1.44
CA GLU A 197 14.18 4.77 2.62
C GLU A 197 14.36 3.27 2.37
N LEU A 198 13.73 2.73 1.34
CA LEU A 198 13.81 1.31 1.00
C LEU A 198 15.25 0.75 0.86
N PRO A 199 16.25 1.51 0.37
CA PRO A 199 17.64 1.06 0.34
C PRO A 199 18.26 0.86 1.72
N CYS A 200 17.76 1.54 2.76
CA CYS A 200 18.31 1.47 4.11
C CYS A 200 18.09 0.07 4.71
N ASN A 201 19.19 -0.52 5.17
CA ASN A 201 19.22 -1.89 5.69
C ASN A 201 19.00 -1.98 7.20
N GLN A 202 18.66 -0.87 7.87
CA GLN A 202 18.45 -0.87 9.31
C GLN A 202 17.10 -1.50 9.68
N GLU A 203 17.08 -2.31 10.74
CA GLU A 203 15.87 -2.99 11.24
C GLU A 203 14.73 -2.01 11.55
N GLY A 204 15.05 -0.89 12.23
CA GLY A 204 14.08 0.16 12.53
C GLY A 204 13.40 0.77 11.31
N THR A 205 14.06 0.74 10.14
CA THR A 205 13.47 1.23 8.89
C THR A 205 12.38 0.30 8.37
N LEU A 206 12.48 -1.02 8.56
CA LEU A 206 11.46 -1.97 8.08
C LEU A 206 10.12 -1.80 8.79
N HIS A 207 10.15 -1.70 10.11
CA HIS A 207 8.94 -1.43 10.91
C HIS A 207 8.26 -0.12 10.47
N SER A 208 9.08 0.90 10.23
CA SER A 208 8.61 2.22 9.82
C SER A 208 8.05 2.23 8.41
N LEU A 209 8.65 1.49 7.48
CA LEU A 209 8.12 1.26 6.14
C LEU A 209 6.79 0.50 6.21
N GLN A 210 6.71 -0.57 6.99
CA GLN A 210 5.45 -1.30 7.17
C GLN A 210 4.34 -0.39 7.69
N SER A 211 4.66 0.43 8.70
CA SER A 211 3.72 1.40 9.26
C SER A 211 3.32 2.47 8.22
N ALA A 212 4.27 2.98 7.44
CA ALA A 212 4.02 3.92 6.35
C ALA A 212 3.05 3.32 5.31
N PHE A 213 3.24 2.06 4.93
CA PHE A 213 2.37 1.37 3.98
C PHE A 213 0.98 1.12 4.53
N ARG A 214 0.85 0.74 5.80
CA ARG A 214 -0.45 0.60 6.47
C ARG A 214 -1.20 1.92 6.47
N ILE A 215 -0.50 3.02 6.75
CA ILE A 215 -1.05 4.38 6.64
C ILE A 215 -1.46 4.67 5.19
N VAL A 216 -0.63 4.38 4.19
CA VAL A 216 -0.98 4.54 2.76
C VAL A 216 -2.25 3.75 2.42
N GLY A 217 -2.36 2.48 2.83
CA GLY A 217 -3.54 1.64 2.58
C GLY A 217 -4.78 2.15 3.28
N PHE A 218 -4.62 2.58 4.52
CA PHE A 218 -5.67 3.20 5.31
C PHE A 218 -6.17 4.50 4.66
N LEU A 219 -5.27 5.44 4.38
CA LEU A 219 -5.60 6.73 3.76
C LEU A 219 -6.31 6.51 2.44
N ALA A 220 -5.81 5.58 1.64
CA ALA A 220 -6.48 5.22 0.41
C ALA A 220 -7.91 4.74 0.70
N LYS A 221 -8.11 3.78 1.62
CA LYS A 221 -9.44 3.20 1.91
C LYS A 221 -10.45 4.27 2.34
N GLU A 222 -10.01 5.21 3.17
CA GLU A 222 -10.85 6.27 3.74
C GLU A 222 -11.02 7.48 2.81
N THR A 223 -10.31 7.55 1.67
CA THR A 223 -10.50 8.65 0.71
C THR A 223 -11.79 8.41 -0.09
N PRO A 224 -12.79 9.31 -0.03
CA PRO A 224 -14.08 9.15 -0.72
C PRO A 224 -13.99 9.34 -2.25
N ALA A 225 -12.92 9.95 -2.77
CA ALA A 225 -12.61 9.94 -4.20
C ALA A 225 -12.16 8.52 -4.60
N PRO A 226 -12.39 8.04 -5.85
CA PRO A 226 -12.28 6.61 -6.14
C PRO A 226 -10.87 6.11 -5.81
N PHE A 227 -10.74 5.45 -4.65
CA PHE A 227 -9.69 4.56 -4.18
C PHE A 227 -8.89 3.90 -5.32
N PRO A 228 -9.56 3.40 -6.38
CA PRO A 228 -8.91 2.99 -7.62
C PRO A 228 -7.85 3.98 -8.17
N ARG A 229 -8.07 5.28 -8.29
CA ARG A 229 -7.12 6.14 -9.04
C ARG A 229 -5.75 6.30 -8.38
N PHE A 230 -5.65 6.14 -7.06
CA PHE A 230 -4.42 6.43 -6.34
C PHE A 230 -3.40 5.27 -6.41
N PHE A 231 -3.84 4.03 -6.17
CA PHE A 231 -3.00 2.81 -6.24
C PHE A 231 -2.48 2.46 -7.64
N ASN A 232 -2.69 3.37 -8.56
CA ASN A 232 -2.84 3.09 -9.97
C ASN A 232 -2.04 4.06 -10.82
N THR A 233 -1.36 4.99 -10.13
CA THR A 233 -0.21 5.65 -10.70
C THR A 233 0.87 4.61 -10.95
N ARG A 234 1.56 4.75 -12.08
CA ARG A 234 2.67 3.87 -12.46
C ARG A 234 3.71 3.80 -11.36
N GLU A 235 3.89 4.91 -10.67
CA GLU A 235 4.82 5.13 -9.58
C GLU A 235 4.47 4.27 -8.35
N THR A 236 3.18 4.16 -7.99
CA THR A 236 2.74 3.38 -6.82
C THR A 236 2.95 1.88 -7.02
N LEU A 237 2.45 1.32 -8.12
CA LEU A 237 2.59 -0.12 -8.41
C LEU A 237 4.06 -0.53 -8.60
N ALA A 238 4.86 0.36 -9.21
CA ALA A 238 6.30 0.16 -9.31
C ALA A 238 6.97 0.18 -7.93
N CYS A 239 6.64 1.16 -7.08
CA CYS A 239 7.15 1.27 -5.71
C CYS A 239 6.85 -0.01 -4.90
N PHE A 240 5.64 -0.55 -5.00
CA PHE A 240 5.25 -1.79 -4.32
C PHE A 240 6.03 -3.00 -4.81
N SER A 241 6.13 -3.17 -6.13
CA SER A 241 6.88 -4.28 -6.72
C SER A 241 8.37 -4.21 -6.35
N TRP A 242 8.94 -3.00 -6.34
CA TRP A 242 10.33 -2.78 -5.93
C TRP A 242 10.55 -3.01 -4.43
N SER A 243 9.60 -2.58 -3.60
CA SER A 243 9.63 -2.80 -2.16
C SER A 243 9.64 -4.29 -1.84
N LEU A 244 8.74 -5.05 -2.47
CA LEU A 244 8.71 -6.50 -2.31
C LEU A 244 10.02 -7.14 -2.77
N LYS A 245 10.55 -6.75 -3.94
CA LYS A 245 11.84 -7.27 -4.44
C LYS A 245 12.97 -7.06 -3.42
N ARG A 246 13.00 -5.91 -2.77
CA ARG A 246 14.05 -5.56 -1.81
C ARG A 246 13.90 -6.33 -0.50
N VAL A 247 12.69 -6.42 0.02
CA VAL A 247 12.38 -7.15 1.27
C VAL A 247 12.59 -8.65 1.09
N ALA A 248 12.18 -9.19 -0.06
CA ALA A 248 12.36 -10.59 -0.43
C ALA A 248 13.80 -10.96 -0.81
N SER A 249 14.74 -10.03 -0.88
CA SER A 249 16.11 -10.32 -1.33
C SER A 249 16.81 -11.32 -0.40
N PRO A 250 17.38 -12.43 -0.92
CA PRO A 250 18.05 -13.44 -0.08
C PRO A 250 19.21 -12.90 0.74
N ARG A 251 19.94 -11.90 0.20
CA ARG A 251 21.05 -11.23 0.88
C ARG A 251 20.57 -10.48 2.12
N ARG A 252 19.40 -9.85 2.04
CA ARG A 252 18.80 -9.14 3.18
C ARG A 252 18.34 -10.12 4.23
N PHE A 253 17.60 -11.16 3.81
CA PHE A 253 17.05 -12.13 4.75
C PHE A 253 18.12 -12.82 5.61
N ALA A 254 19.31 -13.09 5.04
CA ALA A 254 20.41 -13.73 5.76
C ALA A 254 20.92 -12.93 6.97
N THR A 255 20.63 -11.63 7.05
CA THR A 255 21.08 -10.75 8.13
C THR A 255 19.94 -10.26 9.01
N LEU A 256 18.71 -10.74 8.81
CA LEU A 256 17.56 -10.31 9.60
C LEU A 256 17.53 -11.04 10.95
N THR A 257 17.20 -10.29 12.00
CA THR A 257 16.72 -10.85 13.26
C THR A 257 15.38 -11.56 13.03
N PRO A 258 14.95 -12.50 13.89
CA PRO A 258 13.61 -13.11 13.79
C PRO A 258 12.49 -12.06 13.77
N HIS A 259 12.61 -11.03 14.61
CA HIS A 259 11.66 -9.92 14.65
C HIS A 259 11.59 -9.18 13.31
N ALA A 260 12.73 -8.82 12.72
CA ALA A 260 12.78 -8.16 11.41
C ALA A 260 12.28 -9.07 10.27
N ALA A 261 12.46 -10.39 10.37
CA ALA A 261 11.93 -11.37 9.43
C ALA A 261 10.40 -11.43 9.49
N SER A 262 9.81 -11.49 10.70
CA SER A 262 8.36 -11.43 10.90
C SER A 262 7.77 -10.13 10.32
N HIS A 263 8.38 -8.98 10.61
CA HIS A 263 7.97 -7.70 10.00
C HIS A 263 8.08 -7.69 8.47
N SER A 264 9.12 -8.33 7.92
CA SER A 264 9.30 -8.45 6.47
C SER A 264 8.23 -9.31 5.81
N VAL A 265 7.80 -10.39 6.46
CA VAL A 265 6.70 -11.25 6.01
C VAL A 265 5.39 -10.46 5.99
N GLU A 266 5.06 -9.81 7.10
CA GLU A 266 3.83 -9.03 7.25
C GLU A 266 3.76 -7.87 6.26
N PHE A 267 4.90 -7.19 6.05
CA PHE A 267 5.03 -6.16 5.05
C PHE A 267 4.85 -6.70 3.63
N SER A 268 5.39 -7.88 3.34
CA SER A 268 5.22 -8.55 2.04
C SER A 268 3.77 -8.94 1.79
N LYS A 269 3.06 -9.50 2.78
CA LYS A 269 1.63 -9.83 2.70
C LYS A 269 0.81 -8.59 2.36
N PHE A 270 1.06 -7.48 3.05
CA PHE A 270 0.39 -6.21 2.77
C PHE A 270 0.61 -5.73 1.34
N ILE A 271 1.86 -5.77 0.84
CA ILE A 271 2.16 -5.38 -0.54
C ILE A 271 1.36 -6.24 -1.52
N VAL A 272 1.36 -7.57 -1.35
CA VAL A 272 0.65 -8.48 -2.26
C VAL A 272 -0.85 -8.25 -2.22
N LEU A 273 -1.43 -8.05 -1.03
CA LEU A 273 -2.84 -7.72 -0.88
C LEU A 273 -3.20 -6.43 -1.62
N ALA A 274 -2.38 -5.38 -1.50
CA ALA A 274 -2.59 -4.12 -2.21
C ALA A 274 -2.49 -4.32 -3.75
N LEU A 275 -1.55 -5.14 -4.21
CA LEU A 275 -1.40 -5.50 -5.62
C LEU A 275 -2.58 -6.33 -6.14
N LEU A 276 -3.12 -7.25 -5.33
CA LEU A 276 -4.33 -8.02 -5.64
C LEU A 276 -5.54 -7.10 -5.81
N GLY A 277 -5.74 -6.13 -4.92
CA GLY A 277 -6.81 -5.12 -5.07
C GLY A 277 -6.70 -4.32 -6.37
N ALA A 278 -5.49 -4.17 -6.93
CA ALA A 278 -5.27 -3.51 -8.22
C ALA A 278 -5.72 -4.35 -9.44
N PHE A 279 -5.86 -5.68 -9.32
CA PHE A 279 -6.44 -6.52 -10.38
C PHE A 279 -7.89 -6.13 -10.64
N ASP A 280 -8.71 -6.13 -9.59
CA ASP A 280 -10.16 -5.91 -9.69
C ASP A 280 -10.51 -4.50 -10.16
N THR A 281 -9.71 -3.52 -9.73
CA THR A 281 -10.01 -2.10 -9.94
C THR A 281 -9.50 -1.58 -11.28
N HIS A 282 -8.46 -2.19 -11.86
CA HIS A 282 -7.71 -1.61 -12.99
C HIS A 282 -7.39 -2.56 -14.12
N GLY A 283 -7.61 -3.85 -13.88
CA GLY A 283 -7.44 -4.88 -14.88
C GLY A 283 -6.05 -4.87 -15.51
N PRO A 284 -5.92 -4.98 -16.84
CA PRO A 284 -4.65 -5.38 -17.43
C PRO A 284 -3.57 -4.29 -17.45
N ALA A 285 -3.92 -3.02 -17.22
CA ALA A 285 -2.92 -1.94 -17.18
C ALA A 285 -2.08 -2.04 -15.89
N ALA A 286 -2.73 -2.26 -14.76
CA ALA A 286 -2.06 -2.46 -13.48
C ALA A 286 -1.19 -3.72 -13.51
N VAL A 287 -1.71 -4.85 -14.00
CA VAL A 287 -0.96 -6.11 -14.12
C VAL A 287 0.32 -5.93 -14.94
N ALA A 288 0.25 -5.22 -16.07
CA ALA A 288 1.43 -4.93 -16.88
C ALA A 288 2.49 -4.10 -16.12
N LEU A 289 2.05 -3.15 -15.28
CA LEU A 289 2.95 -2.34 -14.45
C LEU A 289 3.62 -3.16 -13.35
N MET A 290 2.85 -4.02 -12.66
CA MET A 290 3.37 -4.92 -11.63
C MET A 290 4.42 -5.89 -12.19
N LEU A 291 4.15 -6.46 -13.37
CA LEU A 291 5.09 -7.34 -14.07
C LEU A 291 6.39 -6.62 -14.46
N ARG A 292 6.29 -5.40 -14.99
CA ARG A 292 7.47 -4.55 -15.27
C ARG A 292 8.24 -4.18 -14.00
N GLY A 293 7.53 -4.02 -12.88
CA GLY A 293 8.11 -3.83 -11.55
C GLY A 293 8.82 -5.06 -11.01
N GLY A 294 8.72 -6.21 -11.66
CA GLY A 294 9.40 -7.45 -11.28
C GLY A 294 8.67 -8.24 -10.19
N ILE A 295 7.34 -8.16 -10.10
CA ILE A 295 6.56 -8.89 -9.10
C ILE A 295 6.83 -10.41 -9.10
N LEU A 296 6.83 -11.06 -10.27
CA LEU A 296 7.10 -12.50 -10.38
C LEU A 296 8.51 -12.87 -9.89
N HIS A 297 9.48 -12.01 -10.16
CA HIS A 297 10.85 -12.18 -9.69
C HIS A 297 10.99 -11.95 -8.18
N SER A 298 10.16 -11.08 -7.62
CA SER A 298 10.13 -10.85 -6.17
C SER A 298 9.54 -12.06 -5.44
N MET A 299 8.51 -12.68 -6.03
CA MET A 299 7.90 -13.92 -5.52
C MET A 299 8.90 -15.08 -5.49
N THR A 300 9.73 -15.24 -6.52
CA THR A 300 10.75 -16.30 -6.56
C THR A 300 11.85 -16.10 -5.51
N TYR A 301 12.18 -14.86 -5.18
CA TYR A 301 13.15 -14.55 -4.12
C TYR A 301 12.59 -14.66 -2.71
N ALA A 302 11.28 -14.55 -2.54
CA ALA A 302 10.62 -14.61 -1.24
C ALA A 302 10.58 -16.01 -0.61
N SER A 303 11.30 -17.01 -1.15
CA SER A 303 11.27 -18.39 -0.66
C SER A 303 11.63 -18.52 0.82
N ARG A 304 12.62 -17.75 1.29
CA ARG A 304 13.01 -17.74 2.72
C ARG A 304 11.97 -17.09 3.62
N LEU A 305 11.32 -16.01 3.15
CA LEU A 305 10.22 -15.37 3.87
C LEU A 305 9.00 -16.29 3.98
N ILE A 306 8.72 -17.04 2.91
CA ILE A 306 7.65 -18.04 2.91
C ILE A 306 7.95 -19.15 3.92
N ALA A 307 9.16 -19.70 3.92
CA ALA A 307 9.55 -20.72 4.88
C ALA A 307 9.42 -20.21 6.33
N TYR A 308 9.92 -18.99 6.58
CA TYR A 308 9.80 -18.33 7.89
C TYR A 308 8.34 -18.14 8.32
N ASP A 309 7.48 -17.61 7.45
CA ASP A 309 6.06 -17.38 7.77
C ASP A 309 5.33 -18.67 8.16
N GLU A 310 5.67 -19.79 7.53
CA GLU A 310 5.06 -21.09 7.84
C GLU A 310 5.60 -21.69 9.15
N GLU A 311 6.85 -21.41 9.52
CA GLU A 311 7.45 -21.81 10.79
C GLU A 311 6.92 -20.97 11.97
N ASP A 312 6.83 -19.65 11.79
CA ASP A 312 6.36 -18.68 12.81
C ASP A 312 4.90 -18.95 13.22
N ARG A 313 4.08 -19.44 12.28
CA ARG A 313 2.67 -19.85 12.48
C ARG A 313 2.45 -20.98 13.48
N ALA A 314 3.51 -21.69 13.90
CA ALA A 314 3.40 -22.60 15.02
C ALA A 314 3.04 -21.86 16.34
N THR A 315 3.17 -20.54 16.36
CA THR A 315 2.74 -19.67 17.46
C THR A 315 1.35 -19.07 17.19
N PRO A 316 0.40 -19.13 18.16
CA PRO A 316 -1.01 -18.81 17.93
C PRO A 316 -1.38 -17.31 17.82
N GLU A 317 -0.44 -16.37 17.78
CA GLU A 317 -0.73 -14.93 17.90
C GLU A 317 -0.86 -14.15 16.55
N ILE A 318 -0.88 -14.83 15.40
CA ILE A 318 -0.71 -14.15 14.11
C ILE A 318 -2.01 -13.48 13.59
N LYS A 319 -1.90 -12.19 13.24
CA LYS A 319 -3.00 -11.29 12.85
C LYS A 319 -3.59 -11.48 11.44
N PHE A 320 -2.88 -12.11 10.49
CA PHE A 320 -3.40 -12.36 9.14
C PHE A 320 -3.85 -13.81 8.98
N GLU A 321 -5.02 -14.01 8.38
CA GLU A 321 -5.58 -15.35 8.13
C GLU A 321 -4.72 -16.16 7.14
N LEU A 322 -4.25 -15.52 6.06
CA LEU A 322 -3.51 -16.17 4.98
C LEU A 322 -1.99 -16.03 5.11
N THR A 323 -1.26 -17.09 4.78
CA THR A 323 0.20 -17.06 4.70
C THR A 323 0.64 -16.31 3.45
N LEU A 324 1.88 -15.84 3.44
CA LEU A 324 2.50 -15.17 2.30
C LEU A 324 2.45 -16.05 1.04
N ALA A 325 2.61 -17.37 1.20
CA ALA A 325 2.46 -18.31 0.10
C ALA A 325 1.04 -18.32 -0.47
N GLN A 326 0.01 -18.27 0.37
CA GLN A 326 -1.38 -18.19 -0.08
C GLN A 326 -1.67 -16.87 -0.81
N TYR A 327 -1.14 -15.74 -0.33
CA TYR A 327 -1.25 -14.46 -1.04
C TYR A 327 -0.60 -14.50 -2.43
N PHE A 328 0.59 -15.08 -2.55
CA PHE A 328 1.22 -15.27 -3.85
C PHE A 328 0.44 -16.25 -4.74
N ALA A 329 -0.09 -17.33 -4.18
CA ALA A 329 -0.91 -18.28 -4.92
C ALA A 329 -2.15 -17.59 -5.51
N ASN A 330 -2.86 -16.78 -4.71
CA ASN A 330 -4.01 -16.01 -5.18
C ASN A 330 -3.64 -15.08 -6.35
N PHE A 331 -2.50 -14.39 -6.27
CA PHE A 331 -2.01 -13.55 -7.36
C PHE A 331 -1.74 -14.37 -8.64
N LEU A 332 -1.08 -15.52 -8.49
CA LEU A 332 -0.72 -16.39 -9.60
C LEU A 332 -1.96 -17.03 -10.25
N VAL A 333 -2.99 -17.37 -9.47
CA VAL A 333 -4.26 -17.92 -9.98
C VAL A 333 -5.01 -16.90 -10.86
N LEU A 334 -4.91 -15.61 -10.54
CA LEU A 334 -5.57 -14.55 -11.32
C LEU A 334 -4.82 -14.21 -12.62
N LEU A 335 -3.50 -14.34 -12.64
CA LEU A 335 -2.66 -13.91 -13.77
C LEU A 335 -3.01 -14.57 -15.13
N PRO A 336 -3.34 -15.87 -15.23
CA PRO A 336 -3.74 -16.53 -16.48
C PRO A 336 -4.85 -15.83 -17.27
N ALA A 337 -5.84 -15.24 -16.58
CA ALA A 337 -6.95 -14.52 -17.21
C ALA A 337 -6.47 -13.32 -18.04
N TYR A 338 -5.27 -12.81 -17.74
CA TYR A 338 -4.68 -11.65 -18.37
C TYR A 338 -3.62 -11.99 -19.44
N LEU A 339 -3.30 -13.26 -19.64
CA LEU A 339 -2.27 -13.67 -20.63
C LEU A 339 -2.70 -13.47 -22.08
N TYR A 340 -3.98 -13.17 -22.35
CA TYR A 340 -4.44 -12.78 -23.69
C TYR A 340 -3.94 -11.40 -24.12
N TYR A 341 -3.60 -10.53 -23.16
CA TYR A 341 -3.09 -9.20 -23.46
C TYR A 341 -1.59 -9.27 -23.77
N ARG A 342 -1.18 -8.84 -24.98
CA ARG A 342 0.23 -8.73 -25.39
C ARG A 342 1.12 -8.10 -24.30
N ARG A 343 0.65 -6.96 -23.77
CA ARG A 343 1.36 -6.15 -22.78
C ARG A 343 1.62 -6.86 -21.45
N ILE A 344 1.00 -8.01 -21.22
CA ILE A 344 1.16 -8.86 -20.05
C ILE A 344 1.90 -10.14 -20.43
N LEU A 345 1.49 -10.76 -21.54
CA LEU A 345 2.11 -11.99 -22.05
C LEU A 345 3.62 -11.83 -22.24
N ASP A 346 4.06 -10.77 -22.93
CA ASP A 346 5.47 -10.57 -23.24
C ASP A 346 6.30 -10.33 -21.96
N PRO A 347 5.89 -9.46 -21.01
CA PRO A 347 6.57 -9.35 -19.71
C PRO A 347 6.56 -10.63 -18.87
N VAL A 348 5.46 -11.41 -18.85
CA VAL A 348 5.43 -12.69 -18.13
C VAL A 348 6.50 -13.63 -18.68
N LEU A 349 6.53 -13.83 -20.00
CA LEU A 349 7.53 -14.68 -20.64
C LEU A 349 8.95 -14.16 -20.43
N GLN A 350 9.16 -12.84 -20.47
CA GLN A 350 10.46 -12.24 -20.20
C GLN A 350 10.90 -12.45 -18.74
N SER A 351 9.99 -12.27 -17.78
CA SER A 351 10.24 -12.51 -16.36
C SER A 351 10.58 -13.98 -16.12
N LEU A 352 9.80 -14.91 -16.67
CA LEU A 352 10.03 -16.34 -16.53
C LEU A 352 11.35 -16.76 -17.21
N LYS A 353 11.62 -16.30 -18.43
CA LYS A 353 12.88 -16.57 -19.14
C LYS A 353 14.11 -16.09 -18.37
N LYS A 354 14.02 -14.97 -17.64
CA LYS A 354 15.12 -14.48 -16.78
C LYS A 354 15.32 -15.33 -15.52
N GLN A 355 14.31 -16.09 -15.11
CA GLN A 355 14.35 -16.91 -13.88
C GLN A 355 14.65 -18.38 -14.17
N MET A 356 14.35 -18.86 -15.38
CA MET A 356 14.34 -20.28 -15.73
C MET A 356 15.56 -20.86 -16.49
N PRO A 357 16.60 -20.14 -16.97
CA PRO A 357 17.68 -20.80 -17.68
C PRO A 357 18.65 -21.41 -16.66
N GLY A 358 18.50 -22.71 -16.38
CA GLY A 358 19.44 -23.46 -15.54
C GLY A 358 19.36 -23.18 -14.03
N SER A 359 18.19 -22.81 -13.50
CA SER A 359 17.98 -22.43 -12.08
C SER A 359 18.20 -23.58 -11.09
N GLN A 360 19.47 -23.91 -10.83
CA GLN A 360 19.90 -24.66 -9.66
C GLN A 360 19.54 -23.93 -8.35
N SER A 361 19.33 -22.61 -8.34
CA SER A 361 19.04 -21.83 -7.13
C SER A 361 17.68 -22.19 -6.52
N ILE A 362 16.64 -22.37 -7.34
CA ILE A 362 15.32 -22.81 -6.87
C ILE A 362 15.33 -24.31 -6.52
N GLN A 363 16.07 -25.14 -7.26
CA GLN A 363 16.21 -26.58 -6.96
C GLN A 363 16.96 -26.84 -5.65
N LYS A 364 18.03 -26.09 -5.36
CA LYS A 364 18.88 -26.23 -4.15
C LYS A 364 18.15 -25.95 -2.84
N CYS A 365 17.07 -25.16 -2.85
CA CYS A 365 16.27 -24.93 -1.65
C CYS A 365 15.24 -26.04 -1.36
N THR A 366 15.04 -26.99 -2.28
CA THR A 366 13.99 -28.03 -2.17
C THR A 366 14.51 -29.44 -1.95
N SER A 367 15.82 -29.62 -1.81
CA SER A 367 16.41 -30.93 -1.51
C SER A 367 16.03 -31.36 -0.08
N SER A 368 15.16 -32.37 -0.02
CA SER A 368 14.96 -33.38 1.06
C SER A 368 14.16 -33.07 2.34
N GLY A 369 13.52 -31.92 2.51
CA GLY A 369 12.63 -31.68 3.68
C GLY A 369 11.14 -31.82 3.37
N SER A 370 10.39 -32.62 4.13
CA SER A 370 8.91 -32.70 4.09
C SER A 370 8.19 -31.58 4.86
N SER A 371 8.87 -30.47 5.15
CA SER A 371 8.28 -29.38 5.93
C SER A 371 7.07 -28.77 5.19
N PRO A 372 6.02 -28.31 5.91
CA PRO A 372 4.86 -27.64 5.30
C PRO A 372 5.24 -26.47 4.39
N GLY A 373 6.27 -25.70 4.76
CA GLY A 373 6.81 -24.62 3.93
C GLY A 373 7.33 -25.10 2.58
N ASN A 374 8.02 -26.25 2.54
CA ASN A 374 8.49 -26.83 1.28
C ASN A 374 7.33 -27.27 0.39
N GLN A 375 6.27 -27.84 0.96
CA GLN A 375 5.08 -28.24 0.20
C GLN A 375 4.43 -27.02 -0.48
N ARG A 376 4.24 -25.90 0.23
CA ARG A 376 3.66 -24.69 -0.37
C ARG A 376 4.56 -24.04 -1.41
N LEU A 377 5.88 -24.05 -1.19
CA LEU A 377 6.83 -23.60 -2.21
C LEU A 377 6.77 -24.46 -3.47
N GLN A 378 6.57 -25.78 -3.34
CA GLN A 378 6.34 -26.67 -4.47
C GLN A 378 5.00 -26.35 -5.17
N SER A 379 3.93 -26.07 -4.42
CA SER A 379 2.65 -25.64 -5.00
C SER A 379 2.79 -24.34 -5.81
N LEU A 380 3.48 -23.32 -5.27
CA LEU A 380 3.77 -22.07 -5.97
C LEU A 380 4.59 -22.29 -7.25
N ARG A 381 5.58 -23.20 -7.20
CA ARG A 381 6.36 -23.60 -8.37
C ARG A 381 5.47 -24.24 -9.43
N GLY A 382 4.57 -25.13 -9.03
CA GLY A 382 3.58 -25.75 -9.92
C GLY A 382 2.70 -24.71 -10.61
N LEU A 383 2.22 -23.71 -9.87
CA LEU A 383 1.45 -22.59 -10.43
C LEU A 383 2.27 -21.77 -11.45
N LEU A 384 3.51 -21.42 -11.13
CA LEU A 384 4.41 -20.69 -12.03
C LEU A 384 4.69 -21.48 -13.32
N GLN A 385 4.94 -22.78 -13.23
CA GLN A 385 5.12 -23.66 -14.40
C GLN A 385 3.84 -23.77 -15.23
N GLY A 386 2.68 -23.81 -14.58
CA GLY A 386 1.37 -23.78 -15.25
C GLY A 386 1.17 -22.48 -16.04
N ILE A 387 1.49 -21.33 -15.43
CA ILE A 387 1.46 -20.02 -16.09
C ILE A 387 2.43 -19.96 -17.26
N GLU A 388 3.64 -20.49 -17.09
CA GLU A 388 4.65 -20.54 -18.14
C GLU A 388 4.16 -21.33 -19.37
N LYS A 389 3.72 -22.58 -19.16
CA LYS A 389 3.16 -23.42 -20.23
C LYS A 389 1.97 -22.74 -20.90
N GLY A 390 1.07 -22.16 -20.11
CA GLY A 390 -0.08 -21.40 -20.61
C GLY A 390 0.31 -20.18 -21.43
N ALA A 391 1.33 -19.43 -21.00
CA ALA A 391 1.86 -18.27 -21.69
C ALA A 391 2.51 -18.67 -23.02
N PHE A 392 3.37 -19.70 -23.04
CA PHE A 392 3.97 -20.19 -24.29
C PHE A 392 2.92 -20.68 -25.28
N ARG A 393 1.91 -21.43 -24.82
CA ARG A 393 0.80 -21.88 -25.67
C ARG A 393 0.04 -20.70 -26.27
N LYS A 394 -0.33 -19.70 -25.46
CA LYS A 394 -1.03 -18.50 -25.94
C LYS A 394 -0.19 -17.68 -26.91
N LYS A 395 1.13 -17.59 -26.68
CA LYS A 395 2.06 -16.95 -27.61
C LYS A 395 2.12 -17.70 -28.95
N ALA A 396 2.25 -19.02 -28.93
CA ALA A 396 2.28 -19.85 -30.14
C ALA A 396 0.98 -19.72 -30.96
N ILE A 397 -0.18 -19.84 -30.31
CA ILE A 397 -1.49 -19.63 -30.95
C ILE A 397 -1.52 -18.25 -31.61
N ARG A 398 -1.13 -17.22 -30.86
CA ARG A 398 -1.12 -15.86 -31.39
C ARG A 398 -0.19 -15.70 -32.59
N GLU A 399 1.03 -16.24 -32.52
CA GLU A 399 2.00 -16.19 -33.62
C GLU A 399 1.46 -16.93 -34.85
N GLU A 400 0.76 -18.06 -34.67
CA GLU A 400 0.05 -18.78 -35.73
C GLU A 400 -1.02 -17.90 -36.39
N PHE A 401 -1.92 -17.28 -35.62
CA PHE A 401 -2.91 -16.32 -36.15
C PHE A 401 -2.23 -15.13 -36.84
N GLU A 402 -1.13 -14.63 -36.27
CA GLU A 402 -0.34 -13.53 -36.84
C GLU A 402 0.33 -13.91 -38.16
N ASN A 403 0.78 -15.17 -38.32
CA ASN A 403 1.42 -15.73 -39.50
C ASN A 403 0.42 -16.08 -40.60
N GLN A 404 -0.78 -16.52 -40.22
CA GLN A 404 -1.92 -16.73 -41.14
C GLN A 404 -2.53 -15.41 -41.64
N GLY A 405 -2.05 -14.25 -41.16
CA GLY A 405 -2.58 -12.94 -41.52
C GLY A 405 -3.97 -12.66 -40.97
N LEU A 406 -4.41 -13.39 -39.94
CA LEU A 406 -5.75 -13.30 -39.33
C LEU A 406 -5.89 -12.14 -38.34
N VAL A 407 -4.88 -11.27 -38.20
CA VAL A 407 -5.01 -10.05 -37.39
C VAL A 407 -5.68 -8.97 -38.21
N ILE A 408 -6.93 -8.70 -37.87
CA ILE A 408 -7.79 -7.75 -38.57
C ILE A 408 -7.49 -6.33 -38.09
N CYS A 409 -7.45 -5.38 -39.04
CA CYS A 409 -7.38 -3.95 -38.71
C CYS A 409 -8.67 -3.54 -38.00
N ALA A 410 -8.57 -2.88 -36.84
CA ALA A 410 -9.73 -2.47 -36.05
C ALA A 410 -10.55 -1.35 -36.71
N ASN A 411 -10.02 -0.65 -37.72
CA ASN A 411 -10.80 0.34 -38.48
C ASN A 411 -11.86 -0.39 -39.32
N PRO A 412 -13.17 -0.16 -39.08
CA PRO A 412 -14.23 -0.84 -39.82
C PRO A 412 -14.31 -0.42 -41.29
N GLU A 413 -13.65 0.67 -41.68
CA GLU A 413 -13.52 1.10 -43.08
C GLU A 413 -12.13 0.80 -43.65
N CYS A 414 -11.38 -0.13 -43.04
CA CYS A 414 -10.09 -0.49 -43.60
C CYS A 414 -10.30 -1.12 -44.98
N PRO A 415 -9.64 -0.65 -46.05
CA PRO A 415 -9.72 -1.29 -47.37
C PRO A 415 -9.13 -2.71 -47.38
N HIS A 416 -8.47 -3.09 -46.29
CA HIS A 416 -7.98 -4.44 -46.04
C HIS A 416 -8.82 -5.21 -45.01
N GLN A 417 -10.06 -4.78 -44.71
CA GLN A 417 -10.98 -5.61 -43.94
C GLN A 417 -11.25 -6.92 -44.68
N GLY A 418 -11.20 -8.05 -43.98
CA GLY A 418 -11.39 -9.40 -44.55
C GLY A 418 -10.19 -9.92 -45.37
N ALA A 419 -9.31 -9.06 -45.87
CA ALA A 419 -8.07 -9.49 -46.50
C ALA A 419 -7.07 -9.95 -45.43
N ARG A 420 -6.48 -11.14 -45.61
CA ARG A 420 -5.33 -11.59 -44.79
C ARG A 420 -4.20 -10.58 -44.99
N LEU A 421 -4.02 -9.69 -44.01
CA LEU A 421 -2.92 -8.74 -43.99
C LEU A 421 -1.65 -9.57 -43.85
N GLY A 422 -0.98 -9.81 -44.98
CA GLY A 422 0.28 -10.55 -45.00
C GLY A 422 1.30 -9.94 -44.01
N HIS A 423 2.27 -10.76 -43.61
CA HIS A 423 3.35 -10.44 -42.67
C HIS A 423 4.15 -9.15 -42.99
N LYS A 424 3.97 -8.58 -44.20
CA LYS A 424 4.62 -7.34 -44.65
C LYS A 424 4.07 -6.05 -44.02
N PHE A 425 2.86 -6.05 -43.45
CA PHE A 425 2.35 -4.83 -42.83
C PHE A 425 2.94 -4.63 -41.43
N ARG A 426 3.69 -3.53 -41.22
CA ARG A 426 4.05 -3.06 -39.87
C ARG A 426 2.78 -2.66 -39.12
N ARG A 427 2.22 -3.63 -38.41
CA ARG A 427 1.07 -3.48 -37.53
C ARG A 427 1.36 -2.43 -36.46
N ARG A 428 0.47 -1.46 -36.30
CA ARG A 428 0.54 -0.42 -35.26
C ARG A 428 -0.54 -0.69 -34.23
N GLN A 429 -0.17 -0.75 -32.96
CA GLN A 429 -1.14 -0.78 -31.88
C GLN A 429 -1.57 0.64 -31.53
N CYS A 430 -2.80 0.81 -31.03
CA CYS A 430 -3.19 2.09 -30.45
C CYS A 430 -2.18 2.49 -29.37
N ALA A 431 -1.51 3.63 -29.53
CA ALA A 431 -0.49 4.09 -28.57
C ALA A 431 -1.05 4.26 -27.15
N ARG A 432 -2.37 4.46 -27.02
CA ARG A 432 -3.04 4.74 -25.75
C ARG A 432 -3.59 3.47 -25.07
N CYS A 433 -4.47 2.69 -25.70
CA CYS A 433 -5.00 1.46 -25.08
C CYS A 433 -4.15 0.22 -25.34
N GLN A 434 -3.37 0.20 -26.43
CA GLN A 434 -2.57 -0.94 -26.92
C GLN A 434 -3.37 -2.24 -27.16
N ALA A 435 -4.70 -2.16 -27.13
CA ALA A 435 -5.61 -3.31 -27.28
C ALA A 435 -6.03 -3.52 -28.74
N THR A 436 -6.25 -2.43 -29.49
CA THR A 436 -6.57 -2.47 -30.93
C THR A 436 -5.32 -2.39 -31.79
N THR A 437 -5.38 -3.06 -32.93
CA THR A 437 -4.30 -3.10 -33.93
C THR A 437 -4.80 -2.51 -35.24
N TYR A 438 -3.95 -1.73 -35.91
CA TYR A 438 -4.22 -1.09 -37.18
C TYR A 438 -3.12 -1.42 -38.18
N CYS A 439 -3.48 -1.51 -39.46
CA CYS A 439 -2.51 -1.67 -40.55
C CYS A 439 -1.74 -0.37 -40.83
N SER A 440 -2.27 0.80 -40.45
CA SER A 440 -1.67 2.11 -40.71
C SER A 440 -2.13 3.16 -39.69
N GLU A 441 -1.39 4.26 -39.59
CA GLU A 441 -1.77 5.42 -38.79
C GLU A 441 -3.06 6.09 -39.29
N LYS A 442 -3.30 6.05 -40.60
CA LYS A 442 -4.53 6.56 -41.22
C LYS A 442 -5.76 5.80 -40.71
N CYS A 443 -5.68 4.46 -40.66
CA CYS A 443 -6.75 3.64 -40.10
C CYS A 443 -6.96 3.91 -38.60
N GLN A 444 -5.88 4.07 -37.83
CA GLN A 444 -5.98 4.43 -36.42
C GLN A 444 -6.67 5.80 -36.23
N LYS A 445 -6.25 6.83 -36.99
CA LYS A 445 -6.84 8.18 -36.92
C LYS A 445 -8.32 8.19 -37.32
N ARG A 446 -8.69 7.38 -38.33
CA ARG A 446 -10.08 7.24 -38.76
C ARG A 446 -10.92 6.55 -37.69
N ASP A 447 -10.49 5.40 -37.19
CA ASP A 447 -11.15 4.72 -36.06
C ASP A 447 -11.28 5.61 -34.81
N TRP A 448 -10.25 6.40 -34.53
CA TRP A 448 -10.23 7.36 -33.43
C TRP A 448 -11.33 8.42 -33.53
N LYS A 449 -11.54 8.99 -34.72
CA LYS A 449 -12.46 10.12 -34.95
C LYS A 449 -13.86 9.68 -35.37
N ALA A 450 -13.96 8.71 -36.27
CA ALA A 450 -15.21 8.33 -36.95
C ALA A 450 -15.96 7.17 -36.25
N TYR A 451 -15.26 6.30 -35.50
CA TYR A 451 -15.84 5.07 -34.95
C TYR A 451 -15.75 4.98 -33.42
N ASN A 452 -15.65 6.15 -32.78
CA ASN A 452 -15.66 6.31 -31.32
C ASN A 452 -14.61 5.46 -30.60
N HIS A 453 -13.49 5.12 -31.26
CA HIS A 453 -12.41 4.44 -30.56
C HIS A 453 -11.86 5.31 -29.43
N ARG A 454 -11.93 6.64 -29.51
CA ARG A 454 -11.55 7.54 -28.41
C ARG A 454 -12.26 7.18 -27.10
N GLU A 455 -13.58 6.99 -27.15
CA GLU A 455 -14.41 6.67 -25.97
C GLU A 455 -14.15 5.24 -25.49
N LYS A 456 -14.13 4.27 -26.42
CA LYS A 456 -13.82 2.87 -26.11
C LYS A 456 -12.42 2.70 -25.52
N CYS A 457 -11.44 3.44 -26.04
CA CYS A 457 -10.06 3.46 -25.57
C CYS A 457 -9.99 3.93 -24.12
N ASP A 458 -10.73 4.97 -23.76
CA ASP A 458 -10.77 5.48 -22.39
C ASP A 458 -11.47 4.50 -21.44
N SER A 459 -12.50 3.77 -21.89
CA SER A 459 -13.13 2.68 -21.12
C SER A 459 -12.19 1.49 -20.88
N VAL A 460 -11.45 1.04 -21.91
CA VAL A 460 -10.44 -0.03 -21.79
C VAL A 460 -9.28 0.40 -20.88
N ARG A 461 -8.90 1.67 -20.93
CA ARG A 461 -7.88 2.23 -20.02
C ARG A 461 -8.39 2.34 -18.59
N GLY A 462 -9.67 2.64 -18.40
CA GLY A 462 -10.30 2.79 -17.09
C GLY A 462 -10.61 1.47 -16.38
N GLY A 463 -10.30 0.31 -16.96
CA GLY A 463 -10.52 -0.98 -16.33
C GLY A 463 -11.95 -1.52 -16.45
N LYS A 464 -12.86 -0.84 -17.17
CA LYS A 464 -14.23 -1.34 -17.47
C LYS A 464 -14.26 -2.47 -18.52
N VAL A 465 -13.18 -3.25 -18.61
CA VAL A 465 -13.07 -4.35 -19.58
C VAL A 465 -13.95 -5.53 -19.16
N HIS A 466 -14.24 -5.66 -17.85
CA HIS A 466 -15.07 -6.72 -17.31
C HIS A 466 -16.49 -6.73 -17.91
N ASP A 467 -17.08 -5.55 -18.15
CA ASP A 467 -18.44 -5.43 -18.71
C ASP A 467 -18.46 -5.72 -20.23
N ILE A 468 -17.37 -5.41 -20.95
CA ILE A 468 -17.28 -5.59 -22.40
C ILE A 468 -17.06 -7.06 -22.76
N VAL A 469 -16.20 -7.77 -22.01
CA VAL A 469 -15.97 -9.20 -22.25
C VAL A 469 -17.22 -10.01 -21.94
N HIS A 470 -17.96 -9.67 -20.87
CA HIS A 470 -19.25 -10.30 -20.58
C HIS A 470 -20.31 -10.00 -21.65
N ALA A 471 -20.43 -8.76 -22.13
CA ALA A 471 -21.38 -8.42 -23.18
C ALA A 471 -21.09 -9.13 -24.51
N GLN A 472 -19.80 -9.32 -24.86
CA GLN A 472 -19.38 -10.01 -26.08
C GLN A 472 -19.50 -11.54 -25.99
N THR A 473 -19.30 -12.14 -24.81
CA THR A 473 -19.58 -13.57 -24.62
C THR A 473 -21.09 -13.86 -24.56
N SER A 474 -21.90 -12.94 -24.02
CA SER A 474 -23.36 -13.06 -24.04
C SER A 474 -23.97 -12.93 -25.44
N SER A 475 -23.43 -12.06 -26.31
CA SER A 475 -23.87 -11.98 -27.70
C SER A 475 -23.50 -13.23 -28.51
N ASN A 476 -22.28 -13.76 -28.31
CA ASN A 476 -21.79 -14.93 -29.04
C ASN A 476 -22.39 -16.26 -28.54
N ALA A 477 -22.89 -16.31 -27.28
CA ALA A 477 -23.61 -17.45 -26.72
C ALA A 477 -25.05 -17.57 -27.26
N SER A 478 -25.64 -16.49 -27.78
CA SER A 478 -26.95 -16.55 -28.44
C SER A 478 -26.87 -17.08 -29.88
N GLU A 479 -25.69 -17.01 -30.52
CA GLU A 479 -25.48 -17.47 -31.90
C GLU A 479 -24.88 -18.89 -32.01
N ASN A 480 -24.31 -19.45 -30.94
CA ASN A 480 -23.72 -20.80 -30.95
C ASN A 480 -24.42 -21.73 -29.94
N GLY A 481 -25.30 -22.59 -30.46
CA GLY A 481 -26.01 -23.59 -29.66
C GLY A 481 -25.08 -24.59 -28.95
N HIS A 482 -25.34 -24.80 -27.66
CA HIS A 482 -25.14 -26.04 -26.88
C HIS A 482 -23.81 -26.80 -27.07
N LEU A 483 -22.69 -26.16 -26.77
CA LEU A 483 -21.48 -26.89 -26.37
C LEU A 483 -21.04 -26.44 -24.97
N PRO A 484 -20.79 -27.38 -24.03
CA PRO A 484 -20.34 -27.03 -22.70
C PRO A 484 -18.94 -26.39 -22.76
N PRO A 485 -18.65 -25.42 -21.88
CA PRO A 485 -17.38 -24.70 -21.91
C PRO A 485 -16.17 -25.61 -21.66
N PRO A 486 -15.00 -25.30 -22.26
CA PRO A 486 -13.77 -26.07 -22.06
C PRO A 486 -13.39 -26.16 -20.58
N ALA A 487 -12.71 -27.25 -20.19
CA ALA A 487 -12.30 -27.51 -18.79
C ALA A 487 -11.49 -26.35 -18.14
N ALA A 488 -10.80 -25.53 -18.92
CA ALA A 488 -10.08 -24.35 -18.43
C ALA A 488 -11.01 -23.21 -17.94
N GLU A 489 -12.22 -23.12 -18.49
CA GLU A 489 -13.23 -22.13 -18.12
C GLU A 489 -14.03 -22.58 -16.87
N ARG A 490 -14.17 -23.90 -16.67
CA ARG A 490 -14.60 -24.50 -15.40
C ARG A 490 -13.62 -24.20 -14.27
N ASN A 491 -12.31 -24.38 -14.48
CA ASN A 491 -11.29 -24.00 -13.49
C ASN A 491 -11.29 -22.50 -13.16
N TYR A 492 -11.64 -21.64 -14.12
CA TYR A 492 -11.82 -20.20 -13.88
C TYR A 492 -13.07 -19.90 -13.05
N GLN A 493 -14.21 -20.54 -13.35
CA GLN A 493 -15.45 -20.42 -12.58
C GLN A 493 -15.32 -21.01 -11.17
N ASP A 494 -14.54 -22.08 -10.99
CA ASP A 494 -14.28 -22.70 -9.68
C ASP A 494 -13.32 -21.86 -8.83
N ALA A 495 -12.26 -21.29 -9.42
CA ALA A 495 -11.41 -20.31 -8.72
C ALA A 495 -12.18 -19.04 -8.33
N TYR A 496 -13.11 -18.59 -9.19
CA TYR A 496 -14.00 -17.47 -8.90
C TYR A 496 -15.05 -17.83 -7.83
N ARG A 497 -15.56 -19.07 -7.83
CA ARG A 497 -16.45 -19.60 -6.77
C ARG A 497 -15.74 -19.69 -5.44
N VAL A 498 -14.48 -20.13 -5.36
CA VAL A 498 -13.69 -20.10 -4.12
C VAL A 498 -13.54 -18.64 -3.61
N HIS A 499 -13.28 -17.69 -4.51
CA HIS A 499 -13.23 -16.27 -4.16
C HIS A 499 -14.61 -15.66 -3.78
N ALA A 500 -15.71 -16.23 -4.28
CA ALA A 500 -17.08 -15.81 -3.97
C ALA A 500 -17.69 -16.53 -2.76
N LEU A 501 -17.22 -17.73 -2.40
CA LEU A 501 -17.64 -18.45 -1.19
C LEU A 501 -17.00 -17.84 0.07
N HIS A 502 -15.85 -17.19 -0.06
CA HIS A 502 -15.31 -16.29 0.97
C HIS A 502 -16.06 -14.93 1.08
N ARG A 503 -17.13 -14.72 0.27
CA ARG A 503 -18.01 -13.54 0.34
C ARG A 503 -19.35 -13.82 1.06
N GLU A 504 -19.63 -15.03 1.53
CA GLU A 504 -20.84 -15.30 2.32
C GLU A 504 -20.68 -15.00 3.83
N PRO A 505 -21.75 -14.56 4.51
CA PRO A 505 -21.66 -13.70 5.69
C PRO A 505 -21.68 -14.52 6.99
N GLY A 506 -20.49 -14.87 7.48
CA GLY A 506 -20.35 -15.56 8.76
C GLY A 506 -19.01 -15.27 9.43
N GLY A 507 -18.77 -14.01 9.84
CA GLY A 507 -17.57 -13.67 10.62
C GLY A 507 -17.34 -12.18 10.88
N TYR A 508 -17.91 -11.29 10.06
CA TYR A 508 -17.89 -9.84 10.28
C TYR A 508 -19.31 -9.28 10.09
N LYS A 509 -20.14 -9.41 11.13
CA LYS A 509 -21.43 -8.71 11.22
C LYS A 509 -21.19 -7.30 11.73
N ASP A 510 -20.87 -6.41 10.81
CA ASP A 510 -21.09 -4.96 10.84
C ASP A 510 -20.46 -4.44 9.54
N PHE A 511 -21.05 -3.43 8.91
CA PHE A 511 -20.64 -2.84 7.61
C PHE A 511 -21.30 -3.47 6.37
N HIS A 512 -22.63 -3.32 6.27
CA HIS A 512 -23.31 -3.31 4.97
C HIS A 512 -23.15 -1.92 4.30
N TYR A 513 -22.67 -1.94 3.06
CA TYR A 513 -22.70 -0.82 2.12
C TYR A 513 -24.02 -0.89 1.35
N ASP A 514 -24.96 0.03 1.62
CA ASP A 514 -26.22 0.13 0.86
C ASP A 514 -25.95 0.80 -0.49
N ARG A 515 -26.14 0.02 -1.56
CA ARG A 515 -25.89 0.42 -2.95
C ARG A 515 -27.11 1.09 -3.59
N ARG A 516 -28.25 1.26 -2.88
CA ARG A 516 -29.51 1.83 -3.43
C ARG A 516 -29.62 3.35 -3.39
N ALA A 517 -28.74 4.08 -2.70
CA ALA A 517 -28.90 5.52 -2.52
C ALA A 517 -28.52 6.42 -3.72
N LEU A 518 -28.02 5.88 -4.83
CA LEU A 518 -27.51 6.68 -5.96
C LEU A 518 -28.39 6.72 -7.23
N CYS A 519 -29.58 6.10 -7.21
CA CYS A 519 -30.48 6.08 -8.38
C CYS A 519 -31.69 7.02 -8.33
N HIS A 520 -31.94 7.77 -7.23
CA HIS A 520 -33.14 8.62 -7.12
C HIS A 520 -32.91 10.15 -7.16
N ALA A 521 -31.72 10.64 -7.50
CA ALA A 521 -31.45 12.09 -7.54
C ALA A 521 -31.46 12.73 -8.94
N ARG A 522 -32.08 12.10 -9.96
CA ARG A 522 -32.18 12.65 -11.33
C ARG A 522 -33.54 12.38 -11.97
N SER A 523 -34.62 12.84 -11.35
CA SER A 523 -35.90 13.02 -12.03
C SER A 523 -36.82 13.88 -11.16
N GLY A 524 -36.93 15.17 -11.48
CA GLY A 524 -37.89 16.07 -10.84
C GLY A 524 -37.43 17.53 -10.88
N GLY A 525 -37.91 18.31 -11.84
CA GLY A 525 -37.71 19.76 -11.83
C GLY A 525 -37.75 20.46 -13.19
N LYS A 526 -38.77 20.20 -14.02
CA LYS A 526 -39.23 21.16 -15.04
C LYS A 526 -40.73 20.98 -15.25
N GLU A 527 -41.52 21.87 -14.65
CA GLU A 527 -42.87 22.31 -15.03
C GLU A 527 -43.33 23.32 -13.97
N GLY A 528 -43.38 24.62 -14.30
CA GLY A 528 -44.65 25.40 -14.35
C GLY A 528 -44.81 26.22 -13.06
N GLY A 529 -45.15 27.51 -13.03
CA GLY A 529 -45.64 28.41 -14.07
C GLY A 529 -45.64 29.87 -13.58
N ALA A 530 -45.93 30.76 -14.52
CA ALA A 530 -46.32 32.14 -14.29
C ALA A 530 -47.83 32.25 -13.96
N GLN A 531 -48.26 33.46 -13.58
CA GLN A 531 -49.58 33.93 -13.12
C GLN A 531 -49.74 33.84 -11.59
N GLY A 532 -50.17 34.85 -10.84
CA GLY A 532 -50.70 36.18 -11.13
C GLY A 532 -51.51 36.63 -9.91
N LEU A 533 -51.28 37.88 -9.48
CA LEU A 533 -51.84 38.69 -8.37
C LEU A 533 -50.86 38.99 -7.24
#